data_AF-A0A6C7VFV9-F1
#
_entry.id   AF-A0A6C7VFV9-F1
#
_cell.length_a   1.000
_cell.length_b   1.000
_cell.length_c   1.000
_cell.angle_alpha   90.00
_cell.angle_beta   90.00
_cell.angle_gamma   90.00
#
_symmetry.space_group_name_H-M   'P 1'
#
loop_
_entity.id
_entity.type
_entity.pdbx_description
1 polymer ?
#
loop_
_entity_poly.entity_id
_entity_poly.type
_entity_poly.pdbx_seq_one_letter_code
_entity_poly.pdbx_strand_id
1 'polypeptide(L)' 'SQRQIAVDLSVRAESLSRILKEFKNSELIETKKGKIEILDKEGLKKGLW' A
#
# COMPACT_ATOMS: atom_id res chain seq x y z
N SER A 1 11.90 -1.92 -2.45
CA SER A 1 11.01 -2.75 -3.30
C SER A 1 9.81 -3.23 -2.49
N GLN A 2 8.69 -3.66 -3.10
CA GLN A 2 7.54 -4.20 -2.34
C GLN A 2 7.92 -5.38 -1.45
N ARG A 3 8.88 -6.21 -1.86
CA ARG A 3 9.44 -7.28 -1.01
C ARG A 3 10.16 -6.75 0.22
N GLN A 4 10.98 -5.70 0.08
CA GLN A 4 11.64 -5.09 1.24
C GLN A 4 10.62 -4.50 2.22
N ILE A 5 9.60 -3.81 1.72
CA ILE A 5 8.52 -3.27 2.56
C ILE A 5 7.80 -4.40 3.32
N ALA A 6 7.59 -5.55 2.68
CA ALA A 6 6.99 -6.71 3.35
C ALA A 6 7.88 -7.26 4.47
N VAL A 7 9.20 -7.31 4.25
CA VAL A 7 10.18 -7.72 5.27
C VAL A 7 10.22 -6.73 6.43
N ASP A 8 10.28 -5.43 6.15
CA ASP A 8 10.32 -4.37 7.18
C ASP A 8 9.06 -4.38 8.07
N LEU A 9 7.90 -4.66 7.46
CA LEU A 9 6.63 -4.78 8.17
C LEU A 9 6.40 -6.17 8.79
N SER A 10 7.35 -7.10 8.63
CA SER A 10 7.22 -8.51 9.03
C SER A 10 5.93 -9.18 8.52
N VAL A 11 5.49 -8.82 7.32
CA VAL A 11 4.30 -9.38 6.65
C VAL A 11 4.69 -10.20 5.43
N ARG A 12 3.80 -11.11 5.01
CA ARG A 12 3.97 -11.83 3.75
C ARG A 12 3.81 -10.86 2.57
N ALA A 13 4.64 -11.04 1.55
CA ALA A 13 4.60 -10.23 0.33
C ALA A 13 3.22 -10.29 -0.37
N GLU A 14 2.53 -11.44 -0.30
CA GLU A 14 1.17 -11.60 -0.81
C GLU A 14 0.15 -10.77 -0.03
N SER A 15 0.25 -10.76 1.30
CA SER A 15 -0.62 -9.95 2.17
C SER A 15 -0.43 -8.47 1.90
N LEU A 16 0.82 -7.99 1.81
CA LEU A 16 1.11 -6.61 1.44
C LEU A 16 0.56 -6.28 0.05
N SER A 17 0.75 -7.17 -0.93
CA SER A 17 0.24 -6.96 -2.29
C SER A 17 -1.28 -6.86 -2.33
N ARG A 18 -2.00 -7.64 -1.49
CA ARG A 18 -3.45 -7.54 -1.35
C ARG A 18 -3.87 -6.19 -0.79
N ILE A 19 -3.23 -5.73 0.29
CA ILE A 19 -3.52 -4.42 0.90
C ILE A 19 -3.25 -3.28 -0.08
N LEU A 20 -2.13 -3.31 -0.80
CA LEU A 20 -1.81 -2.28 -1.80
C LEU A 20 -2.81 -2.25 -2.95
N LYS A 21 -3.38 -3.40 -3.35
CA LYS A 21 -4.47 -3.44 -4.34
C LYS A 21 -5.74 -2.82 -3.80
N GLU A 22 -6.12 -3.11 -2.56
CA GLU A 22 -7.30 -2.51 -1.94
C GLU A 22 -7.16 -0.99 -1.83
N PHE A 23 -6.01 -0.49 -1.36
CA PHE A 23 -5.76 0.95 -1.31
C PHE A 23 -5.75 1.62 -2.69
N LYS A 24 -5.28 0.91 -3.73
CA LYS A 24 -5.40 1.40 -5.11
C LYS A 24 -6.85 1.42 -5.59
N ASN A 25 -7.63 0.38 -5.29
CA ASN A 25 -9.05 0.31 -5.65
C ASN A 25 -9.88 1.39 -4.94
N SER A 26 -9.48 1.79 -3.74
CA SER A 26 -10.07 2.91 -3.00
C SER A 26 -9.51 4.28 -3.40
N GLU A 27 -8.72 4.36 -4.47
CA GLU A 27 -8.11 5.60 -4.98
C GLU A 27 -7.24 6.35 -3.95
N LEU A 28 -6.77 5.64 -2.92
CA LEU A 28 -5.91 6.20 -1.86
C LEU A 28 -4.46 6.31 -2.30
N ILE A 29 -4.01 5.34 -3.11
CA ILE A 29 -2.66 5.28 -3.66
C ILE A 29 -2.70 4.92 -5.14
N GLU A 30 -1.63 5.25 -5.84
CA GLU A 30 -1.35 4.73 -7.17
C GLU A 30 -0.05 3.92 -7.15
N THR A 31 -0.07 2.75 -7.80
CA THR A 31 1.12 1.90 -7.93
C THR A 31 1.67 1.99 -9.36
N LYS A 32 2.82 2.64 -9.53
CA LYS A 32 3.59 2.66 -10.77
C LYS A 32 4.73 1.64 -10.68
N LYS A 33 5.35 1.27 -11.80
CA LYS A 33 6.42 0.25 -11.83
C LYS A 33 7.56 0.61 -10.85
N GLY A 34 7.61 -0.08 -9.71
CA GLY A 34 8.60 0.13 -8.65
C GLY A 34 8.35 1.32 -7.71
N LYS A 35 7.23 2.05 -7.84
CA LYS A 35 6.91 3.23 -7.03
C LYS A 35 5.47 3.20 -6.54
N ILE A 36 5.23 3.74 -5.35
CA ILE A 36 3.89 3.94 -4.79
C ILE A 36 3.74 5.45 -4.60
N GLU A 37 2.69 6.02 -5.17
CA GLU A 37 2.34 7.43 -5.10
C GLU A 37 1.10 7.57 -4.22
N ILE A 38 1.12 8.50 -3.26
CA ILE A 38 -0.02 8.73 -2.37
C ILE A 38 -0.94 9.73 -3.06
N LEU A 39 -2.20 9.33 -3.29
CA LEU A 39 -3.22 10.20 -3.90
C LEU A 39 -4.01 10.92 -2.82
N ASP A 40 -4.45 10.20 -1.78
CA ASP A 40 -5.17 10.77 -0.64
C ASP A 40 -4.51 10.38 0.68
N LYS A 41 -3.74 11.34 1.23
CA LYS A 41 -3.07 11.18 2.51
C LYS A 41 -4.04 11.21 3.69
N GLU A 42 -5.16 11.91 3.59
CA GLU A 42 -6.14 12.00 4.68
C GLU A 42 -6.97 10.74 4.77
N GLY A 43 -7.41 10.18 3.64
CA GLY A 43 -8.09 8.89 3.56
C GLY A 43 -7.25 7.75 4.14
N LEU A 44 -5.95 7.69 3.83
CA LEU A 44 -5.03 6.70 4.41
C LEU A 44 -4.91 6.79 5.93
N LYS A 45 -4.95 8.01 6.49
CA LYS A 45 -4.89 8.23 7.94
C LYS A 45 -6.20 7.84 8.65
N LYS A 46 -7.34 8.02 7.98
CA LYS A 46 -8.66 7.71 8.54
C LYS A 46 -8.96 6.21 8.55
N GLY A 47 -8.41 5.44 7.60
CA GLY A 47 -8.56 3.98 7.54
C GLY A 47 -7.77 3.19 8.60
N LEU A 48 -7.08 3.86 9.53
CA LEU A 48 -6.25 3.26 10.59
C LEU A 48 -6.99 3.09 11.93
N TRP A 49 -8.32 3.01 11.92
CA TRP A 49 -9.14 2.88 13.13
C TRP A 49 -9.68 1.46 13.28
#